data_AF-A0A8J8MCA9-F1
#
_entry.id   AF-A0A8J8MCA9-F1
#
_cell.length_a   1.000
_cell.length_b   1.000
_cell.length_c   1.000
_cell.angle_alpha   90.00
_cell.angle_beta   90.00
_cell.angle_gamma   90.00
#
_symmetry.space_group_name_H-M   'P 1'
#
loop_
_entity.id
_entity.type
_entity.pdbx_description
1 polymer ?
#
loop_
_entity_poly.entity_id
_entity_poly.type
_entity_poly.pdbx_seq_one_letter_code
_entity_poly.pdbx_strand_id
1 'polypeptide(L)'
;MTSQSLINNETIMQVKSVLQKFQKGYTDKDIDNIDSYMNDLFIKDDKIITIGTSRSEWCIGLEECKGLIESDWKYWGDLVINYENAKINSEGNTAWFLTDCTISWDSEDDFDEWCEDLVADYFEEKGRYINYNQFSKMAMLNLKLALIIKSSQGNKGKNIPFPIRLSGTLIKTNDKWLINKLHFSVPMSRYPEWRVDNDNIDSLKYYNQIVQRMSKLSKEHNNQSCESIRELLNTLKENYLNKKLDILDTVKDLFAAYEDIYIVDPNEIPVAIGIEDIQKMIQIQREKWDDMELNIKEAVTNIEGDTANIITNGMFKKCSTLDQLLQKEWNNIKKTLQKEGKGEDKLFQAQKQIAYVLKELSFGKESMWEFRFDAMAVKENDTWRFHNIQFTYPSLYVLEGNYDMIPLLNHNVDEQ
;
A
#
# COMPACT_ATOMS: atom_id res chain seq x y z
N MET A 1 -7.42 33.15 -4.68
CA MET A 1 -8.55 32.28 -4.32
C MET A 1 -8.35 31.93 -2.87
N THR A 2 -9.30 32.24 -2.00
CA THR A 2 -9.29 31.79 -0.59
C THR A 2 -9.26 30.26 -0.60
N SER A 3 -8.20 29.67 -0.07
CA SER A 3 -8.06 28.22 -0.01
C SER A 3 -9.12 27.63 0.91
N GLN A 4 -9.81 26.63 0.40
CA GLN A 4 -10.84 25.89 1.13
C GLN A 4 -10.14 24.72 1.84
N SER A 5 -10.58 24.39 3.05
CA SER A 5 -10.03 23.29 3.85
C SER A 5 -11.19 22.40 4.33
N LEU A 6 -11.03 21.08 4.23
CA LEU A 6 -12.04 20.08 4.61
C LEU A 6 -11.94 19.68 6.11
N ILE A 7 -11.41 20.57 6.94
CA ILE A 7 -11.10 20.33 8.35
C ILE A 7 -12.31 20.74 9.21
N ASN A 8 -12.93 19.76 9.86
CA ASN A 8 -13.91 19.98 10.93
C ASN A 8 -13.35 19.40 12.24
N ASN A 9 -13.02 20.27 13.20
CA ASN A 9 -12.38 19.87 14.46
C ASN A 9 -13.21 18.86 15.28
N GLU A 10 -14.54 18.97 15.28
CA GLU A 10 -15.40 18.00 15.98
C GLU A 10 -15.34 16.63 15.30
N THR A 11 -15.47 16.60 13.97
CA THR A 11 -15.34 15.37 13.19
C THR A 11 -13.96 14.75 13.38
N ILE A 12 -12.88 15.55 13.39
CA ILE A 12 -11.52 15.07 13.62
C ILE A 12 -11.40 14.37 14.97
N MET A 13 -11.91 14.97 16.05
CA MET A 13 -11.89 14.34 17.37
C MET A 13 -12.69 13.02 17.39
N GLN A 14 -13.85 12.98 16.74
CA GLN A 14 -14.67 11.77 16.67
C GLN A 14 -13.99 10.66 15.85
N VAL A 15 -13.38 10.99 14.71
CA VAL A 15 -12.62 10.04 13.89
C VAL A 15 -11.39 9.53 14.65
N LYS A 16 -10.63 10.41 15.34
CA LYS A 16 -9.54 9.99 16.23
C LYS A 16 -10.03 9.02 17.31
N SER A 17 -11.21 9.26 17.89
CA SER A 17 -11.80 8.33 18.87
C SER A 17 -12.10 6.96 18.26
N VAL A 18 -12.56 6.89 17.00
CA VAL A 18 -12.73 5.62 16.27
C VAL A 18 -11.38 4.93 16.08
N LEU A 19 -10.33 5.66 15.67
CA LEU A 19 -8.98 5.10 15.51
C LEU A 19 -8.38 4.61 16.83
N GLN A 20 -8.64 5.30 17.95
CA GLN A 20 -8.22 4.87 19.28
C GLN A 20 -8.90 3.56 19.70
N LYS A 21 -10.20 3.42 19.44
CA LYS A 21 -10.91 2.16 19.68
C LYS A 21 -10.41 1.05 18.77
N PHE A 22 -10.10 1.36 17.51
CA PHE A 22 -9.52 0.41 16.57
C PHE A 22 -8.15 -0.09 17.06
N GLN A 23 -7.27 0.83 17.48
CA GLN A 23 -6.00 0.52 18.14
C GLN A 23 -6.20 -0.37 19.36
N LYS A 24 -7.20 -0.07 20.22
CA LYS A 24 -7.49 -0.88 21.40
C LYS A 24 -7.81 -2.34 21.03
N GLY A 25 -8.52 -2.59 19.94
CA GLY A 25 -8.74 -3.96 19.44
C GLY A 25 -7.43 -4.69 19.12
N TYR A 26 -6.52 -4.02 18.40
CA TYR A 26 -5.20 -4.57 18.07
C TYR A 26 -4.25 -4.68 19.27
N THR A 27 -4.51 -3.96 20.36
CA THR A 27 -3.80 -4.10 21.64
C THR A 27 -4.35 -5.24 22.48
N ASP A 28 -5.67 -5.35 22.60
CA ASP A 28 -6.33 -6.35 23.45
C ASP A 28 -6.33 -7.74 22.80
N LYS A 29 -6.43 -7.80 21.45
CA LYS A 29 -6.49 -9.04 20.64
C LYS A 29 -7.52 -10.06 21.14
N ASP A 30 -8.64 -9.56 21.68
CA ASP A 30 -9.68 -10.36 22.31
C ASP A 30 -10.61 -11.01 21.29
N ILE A 31 -10.18 -12.16 20.76
CA ILE A 31 -10.89 -12.93 19.72
C ILE A 31 -12.33 -13.26 20.17
N ASP A 32 -12.58 -13.52 21.45
CA ASP A 32 -13.91 -13.86 21.96
C ASP A 32 -14.91 -12.70 21.81
N ASN A 33 -14.42 -11.45 21.71
CA ASN A 33 -15.22 -10.24 21.56
C ASN A 33 -15.17 -9.61 20.16
N ILE A 34 -14.61 -10.30 19.16
CA ILE A 34 -14.42 -9.75 17.82
C ILE A 34 -15.73 -9.31 17.16
N ASP A 35 -16.83 -10.06 17.32
CA ASP A 35 -18.13 -9.65 16.73
C ASP A 35 -18.62 -8.34 17.34
N SER A 36 -18.44 -8.13 18.65
CA SER A 36 -18.81 -6.86 19.30
C SER A 36 -17.93 -5.71 18.80
N TYR A 37 -16.63 -5.96 18.64
CA TYR A 37 -15.68 -5.00 18.08
C TYR A 37 -16.07 -4.57 16.66
N MET A 38 -16.36 -5.54 15.78
CA MET A 38 -16.81 -5.28 14.41
C MET A 38 -18.11 -4.47 14.40
N ASN A 39 -19.08 -4.84 15.23
CA ASN A 39 -20.36 -4.13 15.34
C ASN A 39 -20.23 -2.70 15.90
N ASP A 40 -19.23 -2.41 16.74
CA ASP A 40 -19.02 -1.07 17.28
C ASP A 40 -18.35 -0.14 16.26
N LEU A 41 -17.39 -0.65 15.47
CA LEU A 41 -16.53 0.19 14.65
C LEU A 41 -16.86 0.20 13.17
N PHE A 42 -17.46 -0.86 12.63
CA PHE A 42 -17.70 -0.99 11.20
C PHE A 42 -19.16 -0.75 10.86
N ILE A 43 -19.40 -0.22 9.66
CA ILE A 43 -20.75 -0.14 9.12
C ILE A 43 -21.24 -1.56 8.83
N LYS A 44 -22.51 -1.83 9.16
CA LYS A 44 -23.16 -3.12 8.90
C LYS A 44 -23.67 -3.18 7.47
N ASP A 45 -22.72 -3.12 6.56
CA ASP A 45 -22.98 -3.14 5.12
C ASP A 45 -22.14 -4.26 4.50
N ASP A 46 -22.74 -5.01 3.59
CA ASP A 46 -22.03 -6.02 2.79
C ASP A 46 -21.03 -5.36 1.82
N LYS A 47 -21.09 -4.03 1.70
CA LYS A 47 -20.23 -3.23 0.83
C LYS A 47 -18.92 -2.77 1.44
N ILE A 48 -18.65 -3.08 2.71
CA ILE A 48 -17.37 -2.70 3.31
C ILE A 48 -16.20 -3.39 2.61
N ILE A 49 -15.07 -2.69 2.50
CA ILE A 49 -13.87 -3.24 1.87
C ILE A 49 -12.67 -2.96 2.75
N THR A 50 -11.97 -4.02 3.13
CA THR A 50 -10.65 -3.94 3.77
C THR A 50 -9.60 -4.52 2.84
N ILE A 51 -8.58 -3.74 2.54
CA ILE A 51 -7.42 -4.15 1.76
C ILE A 51 -6.26 -4.39 2.74
N GLY A 52 -5.83 -5.64 2.91
CA GLY A 52 -4.68 -5.98 3.75
C GLY A 52 -3.34 -5.77 3.04
N THR A 53 -2.23 -6.27 3.58
CA THR A 53 -0.90 -6.10 2.99
C THR A 53 -0.59 -7.13 1.90
N SER A 54 -1.13 -8.35 2.00
CA SER A 54 -0.84 -9.44 1.07
C SER A 54 -1.72 -9.44 -0.17
N ARG A 55 -1.25 -10.06 -1.24
CA ARG A 55 -1.89 -10.01 -2.56
C ARG A 55 -3.35 -10.50 -2.56
N SER A 56 -3.67 -11.48 -1.72
CA SER A 56 -4.99 -12.09 -1.63
C SER A 56 -5.95 -11.35 -0.70
N GLU A 57 -5.46 -10.39 0.08
CA GLU A 57 -6.25 -9.68 1.11
C GLU A 57 -7.08 -8.55 0.50
N TRP A 58 -8.01 -8.93 -0.36
CA TRP A 58 -9.16 -8.13 -0.76
C TRP A 58 -10.37 -8.68 -0.01
N CYS A 59 -10.67 -8.11 1.15
CA CYS A 59 -11.73 -8.57 2.04
C CYS A 59 -12.98 -7.72 1.84
N ILE A 60 -14.08 -8.37 1.49
CA ILE A 60 -15.32 -7.69 1.15
C ILE A 60 -16.48 -8.18 2.00
N GLY A 61 -17.26 -7.23 2.53
CA GLY A 61 -18.31 -7.49 3.48
C GLY A 61 -17.76 -7.74 4.89
N LEU A 62 -18.68 -7.77 5.86
CA LEU A 62 -18.34 -7.80 7.27
C LEU A 62 -17.55 -9.05 7.67
N GLU A 63 -17.92 -10.21 7.13
CA GLU A 63 -17.31 -11.49 7.50
C GLU A 63 -15.87 -11.65 6.99
N GLU A 64 -15.58 -11.29 5.73
CA GLU A 64 -14.20 -11.34 5.23
C GLU A 64 -13.30 -10.31 5.91
N CYS A 65 -13.82 -9.10 6.20
CA CYS A 65 -13.08 -8.09 6.96
C CYS A 65 -12.80 -8.55 8.39
N LYS A 66 -13.79 -9.18 9.03
CA LYS A 66 -13.62 -9.79 10.36
C LYS A 66 -12.53 -10.86 10.32
N GLY A 67 -12.56 -11.75 9.33
CA GLY A 67 -11.55 -12.79 9.17
C GLY A 67 -10.13 -12.25 9.00
N LEU A 68 -9.95 -11.12 8.30
CA LEU A 68 -8.66 -10.44 8.20
C LEU A 68 -8.22 -9.89 9.56
N ILE A 69 -9.09 -9.17 10.26
CA ILE A 69 -8.76 -8.62 11.59
C ILE A 69 -8.46 -9.73 12.60
N GLU A 70 -9.21 -10.83 12.56
CA GLU A 70 -8.97 -12.02 13.39
C GLU A 70 -7.60 -12.64 13.09
N SER A 71 -7.24 -12.75 11.81
CA SER A 71 -5.94 -13.22 11.36
C SER A 71 -4.82 -12.30 11.85
N ASP A 72 -4.99 -10.98 11.70
CA ASP A 72 -4.01 -10.01 12.20
C ASP A 72 -3.85 -10.13 13.72
N TRP A 73 -4.93 -10.25 14.49
CA TRP A 73 -4.83 -10.42 15.94
C TRP A 73 -4.07 -11.68 16.35
N LYS A 74 -4.12 -12.74 15.54
CA LYS A 74 -3.38 -13.98 15.78
C LYS A 74 -1.91 -13.90 15.39
N TYR A 75 -1.59 -13.24 14.28
CA TYR A 75 -0.29 -13.39 13.61
C TYR A 75 0.52 -12.10 13.49
N TRP A 76 -0.14 -10.93 13.53
CA TRP A 76 0.57 -9.66 13.57
C TRP A 76 1.17 -9.41 14.95
N GLY A 77 2.28 -8.69 14.94
CA GLY A 77 2.92 -8.15 16.13
C GLY A 77 2.10 -7.02 16.75
N ASP A 78 2.78 -6.15 17.47
CA ASP A 78 2.19 -4.99 18.12
C ASP A 78 2.02 -3.88 17.08
N LEU A 79 0.78 -3.72 16.60
CA LEU A 79 0.41 -2.58 15.77
C LEU A 79 0.23 -1.34 16.66
N VAL A 80 0.91 -0.26 16.29
CA VAL A 80 0.75 1.07 16.91
C VAL A 80 0.38 2.06 15.82
N ILE A 81 -0.80 2.68 15.97
CA ILE A 81 -1.36 3.66 15.04
C ILE A 81 -1.06 5.06 15.54
N ASN A 82 -0.50 5.92 14.70
CA ASN A 82 -0.27 7.34 15.02
C ASN A 82 -1.55 8.17 14.81
N TYR A 83 -2.60 7.84 15.55
CA TYR A 83 -3.89 8.51 15.42
C TYR A 83 -3.83 10.00 15.79
N GLU A 84 -2.84 10.43 16.59
CA GLU A 84 -2.68 11.84 16.95
C GLU A 84 -2.26 12.72 15.77
N ASN A 85 -1.39 12.19 14.91
CA ASN A 85 -0.93 12.88 13.70
C ASN A 85 -1.64 12.38 12.43
N ALA A 86 -2.76 11.67 12.59
CA ALA A 86 -3.57 11.24 11.45
C ALA A 86 -4.06 12.45 10.65
N LYS A 87 -3.84 12.41 9.34
CA LYS A 87 -4.43 13.38 8.42
C LYS A 87 -5.88 12.99 8.21
N ILE A 88 -6.81 13.84 8.64
CA ILE A 88 -8.25 13.59 8.60
C ILE A 88 -8.95 14.71 7.86
N ASN A 89 -9.81 14.32 6.91
CA ASN A 89 -10.64 15.21 6.12
C ASN A 89 -12.09 14.75 6.19
N SER A 90 -13.02 15.68 6.01
CA SER A 90 -14.45 15.35 6.02
C SER A 90 -15.27 16.29 5.14
N GLU A 91 -16.30 15.76 4.52
CA GLU A 91 -17.30 16.49 3.75
C GLU A 91 -18.66 15.80 3.93
N GLY A 92 -19.67 16.55 4.37
CA GLY A 92 -20.98 15.99 4.72
C GLY A 92 -20.91 14.86 5.76
N ASN A 93 -21.45 13.70 5.40
CA ASN A 93 -21.47 12.49 6.25
C ASN A 93 -20.30 11.55 5.99
N THR A 94 -19.27 12.00 5.27
CA THR A 94 -18.10 11.19 4.93
C THR A 94 -16.85 11.79 5.52
N ALA A 95 -16.01 10.95 6.11
CA ALA A 95 -14.67 11.32 6.55
C ALA A 95 -13.66 10.31 6.00
N TRP A 96 -12.43 10.74 5.74
CA TRP A 96 -11.36 9.87 5.33
C TRP A 96 -10.08 10.26 6.03
N PHE A 97 -9.19 9.29 6.18
CA PHE A 97 -7.96 9.48 6.91
C PHE A 97 -6.78 8.75 6.27
N LEU A 98 -5.59 9.24 6.60
CA LEU A 98 -4.30 8.59 6.39
C LEU A 98 -3.49 8.74 7.68
N THR A 99 -2.88 7.65 8.15
CA THR A 99 -2.01 7.65 9.32
C THR A 99 -0.86 6.67 9.15
N ASP A 100 0.30 7.04 9.68
CA ASP A 100 1.43 6.15 9.81
C ASP A 100 1.21 5.22 11.00
N CYS A 101 1.64 3.97 10.83
CA CYS A 101 1.58 2.93 11.82
C CYS A 101 2.96 2.28 11.94
N THR A 102 3.18 1.60 13.05
CA THR A 102 4.30 0.69 13.21
C THR A 102 3.79 -0.67 13.60
N ILE A 103 4.41 -1.73 13.09
CA ILE A 103 4.22 -3.08 13.58
C ILE A 103 5.54 -3.59 14.10
N SER A 104 5.54 -4.29 15.22
CA SER A 104 6.77 -4.79 15.79
C SER A 104 6.54 -6.15 16.44
N TRP A 105 7.50 -7.05 16.33
CA TRP A 105 7.42 -8.38 16.93
C TRP A 105 8.49 -8.51 18.00
N ASP A 106 8.16 -9.19 19.08
CA ASP A 106 9.16 -9.71 20.00
C ASP A 106 9.94 -10.82 19.28
N SER A 107 11.18 -10.54 18.90
CA SER A 107 11.98 -11.46 18.12
C SER A 107 12.48 -12.63 18.99
N GLU A 108 11.77 -13.75 18.96
CA GLU A 108 12.33 -15.06 19.24
C GLU A 108 12.53 -15.76 17.89
N ASP A 109 13.68 -15.52 17.24
CA ASP A 109 13.94 -16.14 15.93
C ASP A 109 14.02 -17.67 16.07
N ASP A 110 13.04 -18.37 15.50
CA ASP A 110 13.10 -19.82 15.26
C ASP A 110 13.52 -20.09 13.80
N PHE A 111 14.82 -20.32 13.59
CA PHE A 111 15.35 -20.60 12.26
C PHE A 111 14.80 -21.90 11.65
N ASP A 112 14.35 -22.86 12.48
CA ASP A 112 13.81 -24.12 11.99
C ASP A 112 12.44 -23.88 11.34
N GLU A 113 11.57 -23.07 11.98
CA GLU A 113 10.29 -22.63 11.40
C GLU A 113 10.50 -21.91 10.06
N TRP A 114 11.46 -20.97 9.99
CA TRP A 114 11.80 -20.29 8.73
C TRP A 114 12.28 -21.27 7.65
N CYS A 115 13.01 -22.32 8.01
CA CYS A 115 13.47 -23.32 7.05
C CYS A 115 12.29 -24.16 6.54
N GLU A 116 11.39 -24.58 7.43
CA GLU A 116 10.18 -25.33 7.07
C GLU A 116 9.30 -24.52 6.11
N ASP A 117 9.07 -23.24 6.42
CA ASP A 117 8.32 -22.31 5.55
C ASP A 117 8.97 -22.15 4.17
N LEU A 118 10.29 -22.00 4.13
CA LEU A 118 11.02 -21.91 2.86
C LEU A 118 10.93 -23.20 2.05
N VAL A 119 10.96 -24.37 2.70
CA VAL A 119 10.77 -25.65 2.04
C VAL A 119 9.36 -25.75 1.45
N ALA A 120 8.34 -25.45 2.25
CA ALA A 120 6.94 -25.46 1.83
C ALA A 120 6.71 -24.52 0.64
N ASP A 121 7.26 -23.30 0.68
CA ASP A 121 7.07 -22.28 -0.33
C ASP A 121 7.71 -22.59 -1.70
N TYR A 122 8.93 -23.11 -1.69
CA TYR A 122 9.77 -23.22 -2.89
C TYR A 122 9.83 -24.63 -3.48
N PHE A 123 9.56 -25.66 -2.67
CA PHE A 123 9.83 -27.05 -3.03
C PHE A 123 8.59 -27.96 -2.98
N GLU A 124 7.55 -27.62 -2.21
CA GLU A 124 6.32 -28.44 -2.16
C GLU A 124 5.34 -28.11 -3.30
N GLU A 125 4.51 -29.08 -3.68
CA GLU A 125 3.58 -28.99 -4.83
C GLU A 125 2.58 -27.83 -4.72
N LYS A 126 2.25 -27.41 -3.50
CA LYS A 126 1.34 -26.30 -3.21
C LYS A 126 2.08 -25.01 -2.81
N GLY A 127 3.40 -25.01 -2.91
CA GLY A 127 4.24 -23.88 -2.53
C GLY A 127 3.98 -22.65 -3.38
N ARG A 128 4.10 -21.46 -2.75
CA ARG A 128 3.84 -20.15 -3.38
C ARG A 128 4.65 -19.90 -4.65
N TYR A 129 5.86 -20.46 -4.73
CA TYR A 129 6.79 -20.18 -5.84
C TYR A 129 6.97 -21.37 -6.78
N ILE A 130 6.19 -22.45 -6.64
CA ILE A 130 6.41 -23.71 -7.37
C ILE A 130 6.35 -23.56 -8.90
N ASN A 131 5.54 -22.63 -9.41
CA ASN A 131 5.36 -22.40 -10.85
C ASN A 131 6.32 -21.37 -11.45
N TYR A 132 7.24 -20.80 -10.66
CA TYR A 132 8.29 -19.93 -11.17
C TYR A 132 9.40 -20.74 -11.84
N ASN A 133 10.06 -20.14 -12.84
CA ASN A 133 11.26 -20.73 -13.43
C ASN A 133 12.39 -20.87 -12.38
N GLN A 134 13.31 -21.80 -12.63
CA GLN A 134 14.35 -22.16 -11.65
C GLN A 134 15.29 -20.99 -11.30
N PHE A 135 15.59 -20.10 -12.26
CA PHE A 135 16.43 -18.94 -12.01
C PHE A 135 15.75 -17.93 -11.09
N SER A 136 14.47 -17.64 -11.32
CA SER A 136 13.65 -16.78 -10.46
C SER A 136 13.53 -17.32 -9.05
N LYS A 137 13.27 -18.62 -8.90
CA LYS A 137 13.24 -19.29 -7.59
C LYS A 137 14.54 -19.09 -6.82
N MET A 138 15.70 -19.33 -7.46
CA MET A 138 17.00 -19.17 -6.82
C MET A 138 17.27 -17.71 -6.43
N ALA A 139 16.93 -16.76 -7.29
CA ALA A 139 17.14 -15.35 -7.02
C ALA A 139 16.27 -14.84 -5.85
N MET A 140 14.98 -15.22 -5.82
CA MET A 140 14.06 -14.88 -4.72
C MET A 140 14.44 -15.56 -3.40
N LEU A 141 14.82 -16.83 -3.43
CA LEU A 141 15.31 -17.55 -2.24
C LEU A 141 16.57 -16.89 -1.67
N ASN A 142 17.53 -16.53 -2.53
CA ASN A 142 18.75 -15.82 -2.12
C ASN A 142 18.43 -14.48 -1.44
N LEU A 143 17.47 -13.72 -1.98
CA LEU A 143 17.00 -12.49 -1.34
C LEU A 143 16.37 -12.76 0.03
N LYS A 144 15.46 -13.74 0.13
CA LYS A 144 14.75 -14.06 1.37
C LYS A 144 15.73 -14.52 2.46
N LEU A 145 16.69 -15.38 2.13
CA LEU A 145 17.76 -15.79 3.04
C LEU A 145 18.59 -14.59 3.55
N ALA A 146 18.96 -13.66 2.65
CA ALA A 146 19.69 -12.46 3.06
C ALA A 146 18.88 -11.62 4.06
N LEU A 147 17.57 -11.43 3.81
CA LEU A 147 16.68 -10.68 4.72
C LEU A 147 16.55 -11.36 6.09
N ILE A 148 16.33 -12.69 6.13
CA ILE A 148 16.20 -13.46 7.39
C ILE A 148 17.48 -13.37 8.22
N ILE A 149 18.65 -13.55 7.60
CA ILE A 149 19.94 -13.51 8.31
C ILE A 149 20.17 -12.15 8.99
N LYS A 150 19.83 -11.03 8.35
CA LYS A 150 19.98 -9.72 9.00
C LYS A 150 18.91 -9.43 10.03
N SER A 151 17.68 -9.89 9.79
CA SER A 151 16.60 -9.76 10.75
C SER A 151 17.00 -10.37 12.10
N SER A 152 17.71 -11.50 12.07
CA SER A 152 18.13 -12.23 13.26
C SER A 152 19.46 -11.76 13.84
N GLN A 153 20.42 -11.33 13.00
CA GLN A 153 21.71 -10.81 13.46
C GLN A 153 21.58 -9.39 14.03
N GLY A 154 21.54 -9.31 15.36
CA GLY A 154 21.60 -8.06 16.13
C GLY A 154 20.27 -7.57 16.68
N ASN A 155 19.17 -8.29 16.39
CA ASN A 155 17.83 -7.92 16.83
C ASN A 155 17.20 -8.91 17.80
N LYS A 156 17.81 -10.08 18.06
CA LYS A 156 17.32 -11.03 19.07
C LYS A 156 17.02 -10.32 20.40
N GLY A 157 15.79 -10.48 20.90
CA GLY A 157 15.25 -9.80 22.07
C GLY A 157 14.98 -8.30 21.92
N LYS A 158 14.95 -7.75 20.69
CA LYS A 158 14.61 -6.36 20.42
C LYS A 158 13.28 -6.26 19.66
N ASN A 159 12.39 -5.43 20.18
CA ASN A 159 11.16 -5.06 19.47
C ASN A 159 11.48 -3.97 18.45
N ILE A 160 11.55 -4.33 17.15
CA ILE A 160 11.87 -3.39 16.07
C ILE A 160 10.60 -2.98 15.33
N PRO A 161 10.22 -1.69 15.36
CA PRO A 161 9.09 -1.20 14.60
C PRO A 161 9.40 -1.15 13.10
N PHE A 162 8.53 -1.78 12.32
CA PHE A 162 8.45 -1.68 10.88
C PHE A 162 7.31 -0.73 10.49
N PRO A 163 7.51 0.18 9.54
CA PRO A 163 6.47 1.11 9.15
C PRO A 163 5.37 0.41 8.35
N ILE A 164 4.13 0.74 8.66
CA ILE A 164 2.90 0.42 7.92
C ILE A 164 2.13 1.75 7.74
N ARG A 165 1.31 1.85 6.72
CA ARG A 165 0.33 2.94 6.58
C ARG A 165 -1.07 2.38 6.64
N LEU A 166 -1.96 3.13 7.29
CA LEU A 166 -3.38 2.85 7.32
C LEU A 166 -4.12 4.04 6.73
N SER A 167 -4.96 3.79 5.74
CA SER A 167 -5.95 4.75 5.28
C SER A 167 -7.34 4.14 5.34
N GLY A 168 -8.35 4.99 5.33
CA GLY A 168 -9.72 4.53 5.38
C GLY A 168 -10.75 5.62 5.18
N THR A 169 -11.99 5.18 5.05
CA THR A 169 -13.17 6.04 4.93
C THR A 169 -14.18 5.65 5.99
N LEU A 170 -14.74 6.63 6.67
CA LEU A 170 -15.82 6.50 7.63
C LEU A 170 -17.08 7.17 7.10
N ILE A 171 -18.23 6.57 7.41
CA ILE A 171 -19.55 7.12 7.11
C ILE A 171 -20.27 7.39 8.43
N LYS A 172 -20.89 8.56 8.55
CA LYS A 172 -21.70 8.93 9.71
C LYS A 172 -23.11 8.36 9.56
N THR A 173 -23.50 7.47 10.46
CA THR A 173 -24.83 6.88 10.54
C THR A 173 -25.37 6.98 11.95
N ASN A 174 -26.61 7.46 12.14
CA ASN A 174 -27.22 7.68 13.47
C ASN A 174 -26.28 8.42 14.45
N ASP A 175 -25.67 9.52 13.98
CA ASP A 175 -24.68 10.34 14.70
C ASP A 175 -23.38 9.63 15.13
N LYS A 176 -23.13 8.42 14.61
CA LYS A 176 -21.93 7.65 14.86
C LYS A 176 -21.10 7.48 13.60
N TRP A 177 -19.79 7.75 13.70
CA TRP A 177 -18.84 7.43 12.64
C TRP A 177 -18.50 5.95 12.66
N LEU A 178 -18.64 5.30 11.51
CA LEU A 178 -18.34 3.89 11.33
C LEU A 178 -17.40 3.71 10.15
N ILE A 179 -16.43 2.81 10.29
CA ILE A 179 -15.49 2.41 9.26
C ILE A 179 -16.26 1.72 8.13
N ASN A 180 -16.15 2.29 6.94
CA ASN A 180 -16.69 1.72 5.70
C ASN A 180 -15.58 1.05 4.86
N LYS A 181 -14.36 1.54 4.99
CA LYS A 181 -13.21 1.03 4.24
C LYS A 181 -11.92 1.19 5.03
N LEU A 182 -11.02 0.22 4.89
CA LEU A 182 -9.64 0.29 5.35
C LEU A 182 -8.66 -0.19 4.27
N HIS A 183 -7.45 0.34 4.28
CA HIS A 183 -6.37 -0.09 3.42
C HIS A 183 -5.03 -0.02 4.18
N PHE A 184 -4.48 -1.19 4.47
CA PHE A 184 -3.14 -1.35 5.01
C PHE A 184 -2.13 -1.41 3.87
N SER A 185 -1.01 -0.72 4.03
CA SER A 185 0.07 -0.79 3.05
C SER A 185 1.44 -0.71 3.67
N VAL A 186 2.38 -1.43 3.07
CA VAL A 186 3.78 -1.43 3.49
C VAL A 186 4.56 -0.51 2.55
N PRO A 187 5.28 0.50 3.07
CA PRO A 187 6.22 1.29 2.28
C PRO A 187 7.30 0.39 1.66
N MET A 188 7.53 0.50 0.35
CA MET A 188 8.48 -0.36 -0.35
C MET A 188 9.74 0.42 -0.76
N SER A 189 10.92 0.06 -0.25
CA SER A 189 12.13 0.82 -0.61
C SER A 189 12.62 0.62 -2.04
N ARG A 190 12.25 -0.51 -2.65
CA ARG A 190 12.82 -0.94 -3.93
C ARG A 190 11.75 -1.45 -4.87
N TYR A 191 12.00 -2.64 -5.37
CA TYR A 191 11.22 -3.30 -6.38
C TYR A 191 10.15 -4.12 -5.68
N PRO A 192 8.88 -4.05 -6.12
CA PRO A 192 7.79 -4.82 -5.52
C PRO A 192 8.09 -6.31 -5.51
N GLU A 193 7.49 -7.06 -4.59
CA GLU A 193 7.66 -8.51 -4.53
C GLU A 193 7.19 -9.19 -5.83
N TRP A 194 6.04 -8.74 -6.36
CA TRP A 194 5.31 -9.43 -7.41
C TRP A 194 5.49 -8.83 -8.80
N ARG A 195 5.70 -9.70 -9.80
CA ARG A 195 5.66 -9.38 -11.23
C ARG A 195 4.63 -10.24 -11.94
N VAL A 196 3.97 -9.63 -12.92
CA VAL A 196 3.28 -10.33 -13.99
C VAL A 196 4.24 -10.35 -15.18
N ASP A 197 4.71 -11.54 -15.53
CA ASP A 197 5.51 -11.82 -16.72
C ASP A 197 5.08 -13.20 -17.27
N ASN A 198 5.42 -13.49 -18.52
CA ASN A 198 5.09 -14.72 -19.23
C ASN A 198 5.59 -15.98 -18.51
N ASP A 199 6.63 -15.83 -17.68
CA ASP A 199 7.27 -16.92 -16.93
C ASP A 199 6.50 -17.34 -15.66
N ASN A 200 5.36 -16.70 -15.33
CA ASN A 200 4.55 -17.06 -14.16
C ASN A 200 3.03 -16.96 -14.41
N ILE A 201 2.42 -18.12 -14.69
CA ILE A 201 0.97 -18.28 -14.89
C ILE A 201 0.16 -17.93 -13.64
N ASP A 202 0.68 -18.20 -12.44
CA ASP A 202 -0.05 -17.95 -11.20
C ASP A 202 -0.21 -16.46 -10.94
N SER A 203 0.78 -15.65 -11.28
CA SER A 203 0.68 -14.21 -11.11
C SER A 203 -0.47 -13.62 -11.92
N LEU A 204 -0.57 -13.95 -13.20
CA LEU A 204 -1.67 -13.46 -14.01
C LEU A 204 -3.02 -14.03 -13.54
N LYS A 205 -3.04 -15.30 -13.11
CA LYS A 205 -4.23 -15.96 -12.56
C LYS A 205 -4.77 -15.26 -11.31
N TYR A 206 -3.92 -14.95 -10.33
CA TYR A 206 -4.35 -14.25 -9.11
C TYR A 206 -4.87 -12.85 -9.42
N TYR A 207 -4.17 -12.08 -10.25
CA TYR A 207 -4.63 -10.76 -10.69
C TYR A 207 -6.03 -10.86 -11.31
N ASN A 208 -6.24 -11.81 -12.24
CA ASN A 208 -7.52 -12.02 -12.89
C ASN A 208 -8.63 -12.48 -11.92
N GLN A 209 -8.30 -13.26 -10.89
CA GLN A 209 -9.26 -13.62 -9.84
C GLN A 209 -9.74 -12.38 -9.07
N ILE A 210 -8.84 -11.46 -8.73
CA ILE A 210 -9.21 -10.19 -8.10
C ILE A 210 -10.08 -9.36 -9.03
N VAL A 211 -9.72 -9.23 -10.31
CA VAL A 211 -10.55 -8.53 -11.31
C VAL A 211 -11.95 -9.13 -11.40
N GLN A 212 -12.09 -10.45 -11.34
CA GLN A 212 -13.40 -11.12 -11.33
C GLN A 212 -14.20 -10.84 -10.06
N ARG A 213 -13.56 -10.89 -8.88
CA ARG A 213 -14.19 -10.54 -7.59
C ARG A 213 -14.67 -9.09 -7.62
N MET A 214 -13.80 -8.16 -8.02
CA MET A 214 -14.12 -6.76 -8.20
C MET A 214 -15.25 -6.53 -9.20
N SER A 215 -15.29 -7.27 -10.31
CA SER A 215 -16.38 -7.18 -11.28
C SER A 215 -17.73 -7.57 -10.69
N LYS A 216 -17.76 -8.61 -9.84
CA LYS A 216 -18.97 -9.02 -9.12
C LYS A 216 -19.43 -7.91 -8.18
N LEU A 217 -18.53 -7.38 -7.35
CA LEU A 217 -18.82 -6.28 -6.44
C LEU A 217 -19.28 -5.02 -7.16
N SER A 218 -18.57 -4.63 -8.22
CA SER A 218 -18.90 -3.49 -9.05
C SER A 218 -20.32 -3.61 -9.56
N LYS A 219 -20.78 -4.80 -10.01
CA LYS A 219 -22.18 -4.99 -10.43
C LYS A 219 -23.18 -4.87 -9.28
N GLU A 220 -22.82 -5.32 -8.08
CA GLU A 220 -23.67 -5.31 -6.89
C GLU A 220 -23.74 -3.92 -6.22
N HIS A 221 -22.64 -3.15 -6.27
CA HIS A 221 -22.49 -1.83 -5.66
C HIS A 221 -22.83 -0.69 -6.64
N ASN A 222 -22.45 -0.81 -7.92
CA ASN A 222 -22.49 0.27 -8.90
C ASN A 222 -23.82 0.35 -9.68
N ASN A 223 -24.98 0.16 -9.02
CA ASN A 223 -26.23 0.68 -9.56
C ASN A 223 -26.23 2.23 -9.69
N GLN A 224 -25.20 2.89 -9.13
CA GLN A 224 -24.91 4.32 -9.20
C GLN A 224 -23.51 4.62 -9.79
N SER A 225 -22.98 3.78 -10.69
CA SER A 225 -21.75 4.14 -11.42
C SER A 225 -21.91 5.50 -12.10
N CYS A 226 -21.20 6.51 -11.59
CA CYS A 226 -21.17 7.83 -12.20
C CYS A 226 -20.22 7.79 -13.40
N GLU A 227 -20.74 7.96 -14.62
CA GLU A 227 -19.92 7.99 -15.83
C GLU A 227 -18.77 9.00 -15.72
N SER A 228 -18.98 10.12 -15.03
CA SER A 228 -17.95 11.12 -14.77
C SER A 228 -16.83 10.65 -13.81
N ILE A 229 -17.06 9.68 -12.93
CA ILE A 229 -15.97 9.03 -12.17
C ILE A 229 -15.14 8.15 -13.11
N ARG A 230 -15.76 7.46 -14.07
CA ARG A 230 -15.02 6.70 -15.08
C ARG A 230 -14.23 7.63 -16.00
N GLU A 231 -14.78 8.78 -16.35
CA GLU A 231 -14.06 9.83 -17.07
C GLU A 231 -12.83 10.29 -16.26
N LEU A 232 -12.99 10.61 -14.97
CA LEU A 232 -11.86 10.98 -14.09
C LEU A 232 -10.77 9.89 -14.06
N LEU A 233 -11.16 8.62 -13.95
CA LEU A 233 -10.22 7.49 -13.98
C LEU A 233 -9.55 7.31 -15.35
N ASN A 234 -10.26 7.59 -16.46
CA ASN A 234 -9.66 7.59 -17.80
C ASN A 234 -8.67 8.75 -17.95
N THR A 235 -9.01 9.95 -17.47
CA THR A 235 -8.09 11.09 -17.43
C THR A 235 -6.84 10.76 -16.64
N LEU A 236 -6.97 10.09 -15.48
CA LEU A 236 -5.82 9.60 -14.72
C LEU A 236 -4.95 8.65 -15.57
N LYS A 237 -5.56 7.61 -16.15
CA LYS A 237 -4.85 6.64 -16.99
C LYS A 237 -4.09 7.31 -18.14
N GLU A 238 -4.71 8.26 -18.81
CA GLU A 238 -4.16 8.90 -20.02
C GLU A 238 -3.13 10.00 -19.72
N ASN A 239 -3.28 10.74 -18.61
CA ASN A 239 -2.49 11.94 -18.36
C ASN A 239 -1.36 11.71 -17.35
N TYR A 240 -1.52 10.79 -16.39
CA TYR A 240 -0.63 10.67 -15.23
C TYR A 240 0.83 10.42 -15.62
N LEU A 241 1.08 9.42 -16.45
CA LEU A 241 2.43 9.08 -16.93
C LEU A 241 2.80 9.75 -18.28
N ASN A 242 1.93 10.59 -18.84
CA ASN A 242 2.15 11.17 -20.16
C ASN A 242 3.21 12.29 -20.13
N LYS A 243 4.42 11.95 -20.57
CA LYS A 243 5.61 12.84 -20.59
C LYS A 243 5.45 14.07 -21.49
N LYS A 244 4.44 14.12 -22.37
CA LYS A 244 4.19 15.26 -23.26
C LYS A 244 3.32 16.34 -22.62
N LEU A 245 2.60 16.01 -21.55
CA LEU A 245 1.72 16.96 -20.86
C LEU A 245 2.51 17.72 -19.79
N ASP A 246 2.16 18.99 -19.60
CA ASP A 246 2.64 19.76 -18.46
C ASP A 246 2.15 19.14 -17.15
N ILE A 247 3.02 19.08 -16.14
CA ILE A 247 2.70 18.42 -14.86
C ILE A 247 1.70 19.26 -14.06
N LEU A 248 1.83 20.59 -14.07
CA LEU A 248 0.90 21.44 -13.34
C LEU A 248 -0.51 21.34 -13.94
N ASP A 249 -0.63 21.31 -15.27
CA ASP A 249 -1.91 21.08 -15.92
C ASP A 249 -2.46 19.69 -15.60
N THR A 250 -1.61 18.66 -15.59
CA THR A 250 -2.00 17.30 -15.17
C THR A 250 -2.56 17.30 -13.74
N VAL A 251 -1.91 17.99 -12.80
CA VAL A 251 -2.37 18.11 -11.41
C VAL A 251 -3.69 18.88 -11.35
N LYS A 252 -3.81 19.99 -12.07
CA LYS A 252 -5.03 20.80 -12.15
C LYS A 252 -6.17 20.13 -12.86
N ASP A 253 -5.95 19.08 -13.65
CA ASP A 253 -7.03 18.32 -14.28
C ASP A 253 -7.49 17.18 -13.37
N LEU A 254 -6.58 16.60 -12.58
CA LEU A 254 -6.86 15.43 -11.76
C LEU A 254 -7.30 15.76 -10.34
N PHE A 255 -6.71 16.77 -9.72
CA PHE A 255 -6.88 17.05 -8.28
C PHE A 255 -7.80 18.24 -8.02
N ALA A 256 -8.42 18.19 -6.86
CA ALA A 256 -9.29 19.23 -6.32
C ALA A 256 -8.47 20.43 -5.80
N ALA A 257 -9.08 21.61 -5.73
CA ALA A 257 -8.39 22.85 -5.40
C ALA A 257 -8.24 23.08 -3.88
N TYR A 258 -7.89 22.02 -3.13
CA TYR A 258 -7.61 22.06 -1.70
C TYR A 258 -6.10 22.09 -1.43
N GLU A 259 -5.68 22.76 -0.35
CA GLU A 259 -4.26 22.78 0.04
C GLU A 259 -3.76 21.42 0.55
N ASP A 260 -4.68 20.60 1.06
CA ASP A 260 -4.39 19.35 1.74
C ASP A 260 -4.61 18.10 0.87
N ILE A 261 -4.72 18.25 -0.46
CA ILE A 261 -4.67 17.10 -1.38
C ILE A 261 -3.37 16.30 -1.21
N TYR A 262 -3.38 15.01 -1.53
CA TYR A 262 -2.16 14.21 -1.43
C TYR A 262 -2.11 12.97 -2.33
N ILE A 263 -0.89 12.51 -2.61
CA ILE A 263 -0.62 11.20 -3.20
C ILE A 263 0.21 10.39 -2.23
N VAL A 264 -0.23 9.16 -1.92
CA VAL A 264 0.58 8.15 -1.25
C VAL A 264 1.22 7.28 -2.33
N ASP A 265 2.54 7.35 -2.42
CA ASP A 265 3.33 6.51 -3.33
C ASP A 265 3.75 5.23 -2.61
N PRO A 266 3.83 4.09 -3.32
CA PRO A 266 4.25 2.86 -2.69
C PRO A 266 5.72 2.85 -2.28
N ASN A 267 6.54 3.85 -2.67
CA ASN A 267 7.98 3.86 -2.42
C ASN A 267 8.41 4.71 -1.20
N GLU A 268 9.72 4.93 -1.05
CA GLU A 268 10.38 5.55 0.12
C GLU A 268 9.92 6.97 0.47
N ILE A 269 9.50 7.77 -0.52
CA ILE A 269 8.89 9.09 -0.28
C ILE A 269 7.39 8.85 -0.12
N PRO A 270 6.87 8.76 1.11
CA PRO A 270 5.59 8.12 1.36
C PRO A 270 4.40 8.85 0.78
N VAL A 271 4.43 10.17 0.95
CA VAL A 271 3.28 11.04 0.78
C VAL A 271 3.78 12.36 0.20
N ALA A 272 3.17 12.78 -0.90
CA ALA A 272 3.30 14.13 -1.43
C ALA A 272 2.02 14.90 -1.07
N ILE A 273 2.16 16.03 -0.37
CA ILE A 273 1.02 16.84 0.10
C ILE A 273 1.03 18.18 -0.64
N GLY A 274 -0.13 18.57 -1.16
CA GLY A 274 -0.31 19.81 -1.91
C GLY A 274 0.29 19.75 -3.32
N ILE A 275 -0.01 20.79 -4.09
CA ILE A 275 0.27 20.85 -5.54
C ILE A 275 1.77 20.73 -5.84
N GLU A 276 2.65 21.37 -5.07
CA GLU A 276 4.09 21.37 -5.34
C GLU A 276 4.73 19.99 -5.17
N ASP A 277 4.41 19.28 -4.08
CA ASP A 277 4.99 17.97 -3.84
C ASP A 277 4.37 16.91 -4.73
N ILE A 278 3.07 17.04 -5.06
CA ILE A 278 2.43 16.16 -6.04
C ILE A 278 3.10 16.29 -7.42
N GLN A 279 3.46 17.49 -7.86
CA GLN A 279 4.20 17.66 -9.11
C GLN A 279 5.53 16.92 -9.10
N LYS A 280 6.30 17.01 -8.00
CA LYS A 280 7.56 16.28 -7.84
C LYS A 280 7.33 14.76 -7.87
N MET A 281 6.28 14.27 -7.21
CA MET A 281 5.93 12.85 -7.21
C MET A 281 5.59 12.33 -8.60
N ILE A 282 4.74 13.05 -9.35
CA ILE A 282 4.37 12.70 -10.72
C ILE A 282 5.60 12.71 -11.63
N GLN A 283 6.52 13.67 -11.47
CA GLN A 283 7.78 13.69 -12.22
C GLN A 283 8.60 12.42 -11.96
N ILE A 284 8.80 12.05 -10.69
CA ILE A 284 9.53 10.82 -10.30
C ILE A 284 8.87 9.58 -10.91
N GLN A 285 7.56 9.49 -10.87
CA GLN A 285 6.83 8.35 -11.43
C GLN A 285 6.86 8.31 -12.96
N ARG A 286 6.81 9.47 -13.64
CA ARG A 286 7.01 9.56 -15.10
C ARG A 286 8.41 9.10 -15.52
N GLU A 287 9.44 9.37 -14.72
CA GLU A 287 10.78 8.85 -14.98
C GLU A 287 10.88 7.33 -14.73
N LYS A 288 10.20 6.87 -13.67
CA LYS A 288 10.24 5.48 -13.24
C LYS A 288 9.47 4.55 -14.16
N TRP A 289 8.23 4.90 -14.54
CA TRP A 289 7.32 4.04 -15.29
C TRP A 289 7.19 4.47 -16.75
N ASP A 290 6.96 3.49 -17.62
CA ASP A 290 6.80 3.74 -19.05
C ASP A 290 5.32 3.82 -19.43
N ASP A 291 4.46 3.03 -18.77
CA ASP A 291 3.01 3.01 -18.99
C ASP A 291 2.24 2.58 -17.73
N MET A 292 0.93 2.84 -17.71
CA MET A 292 0.01 2.48 -16.63
C MET A 292 -1.31 1.97 -17.22
N GLU A 293 -1.68 0.77 -16.83
CA GLU A 293 -3.02 0.22 -17.04
C GLU A 293 -3.84 0.32 -15.75
N LEU A 294 -5.14 0.55 -15.88
CA LEU A 294 -6.06 0.67 -14.74
C LEU A 294 -7.37 -0.06 -15.06
N ASN A 295 -7.88 -0.84 -14.12
CA ASN A 295 -9.14 -1.58 -14.28
C ASN A 295 -10.35 -0.68 -14.02
N ILE A 296 -10.58 0.27 -14.92
CA ILE A 296 -11.61 1.31 -14.77
C ILE A 296 -13.03 0.73 -14.74
N LYS A 297 -13.29 -0.26 -15.60
CA LYS A 297 -14.64 -0.84 -15.75
C LYS A 297 -15.10 -1.58 -14.49
N GLU A 298 -14.17 -2.27 -13.83
CA GLU A 298 -14.44 -3.09 -12.65
C GLU A 298 -14.13 -2.35 -11.35
N ALA A 299 -13.85 -1.03 -11.41
CA ALA A 299 -13.66 -0.21 -10.24
C ALA A 299 -14.92 -0.22 -9.35
N VAL A 300 -14.72 -0.35 -8.04
CA VAL A 300 -15.79 -0.24 -7.05
C VAL A 300 -15.84 1.20 -6.60
N THR A 301 -17.03 1.82 -6.68
CA THR A 301 -17.24 3.20 -6.26
C THR A 301 -18.36 3.28 -5.24
N ASN A 302 -18.14 4.05 -4.17
CA ASN A 302 -19.21 4.41 -3.23
C ASN A 302 -19.34 5.93 -3.18
N ILE A 303 -20.51 6.45 -3.55
CA ILE A 303 -20.78 7.89 -3.66
C ILE A 303 -21.70 8.30 -2.52
N GLU A 304 -21.23 9.25 -1.72
CA GLU A 304 -21.96 9.81 -0.58
C GLU A 304 -21.97 11.34 -0.74
N GLY A 305 -23.07 11.87 -1.26
CA GLY A 305 -23.20 13.30 -1.58
C GLY A 305 -22.15 13.75 -2.62
N ASP A 306 -21.36 14.76 -2.26
CA ASP A 306 -20.29 15.31 -3.09
C ASP A 306 -18.94 14.62 -2.88
N THR A 307 -18.96 13.41 -2.32
CA THR A 307 -17.76 12.59 -2.11
C THR A 307 -17.88 11.22 -2.76
N ALA A 308 -16.77 10.67 -3.23
CA ALA A 308 -16.71 9.34 -3.81
C ALA A 308 -15.44 8.61 -3.38
N ASN A 309 -15.61 7.44 -2.76
CA ASN A 309 -14.55 6.49 -2.49
C ASN A 309 -14.39 5.57 -3.71
N ILE A 310 -13.17 5.43 -4.21
CA ILE A 310 -12.85 4.67 -5.41
C ILE A 310 -11.80 3.62 -5.07
N ILE A 311 -12.07 2.37 -5.45
CA ILE A 311 -11.14 1.26 -5.30
C ILE A 311 -10.99 0.54 -6.64
N THR A 312 -9.75 0.36 -7.08
CA THR A 312 -9.42 -0.48 -8.23
C THR A 312 -8.01 -1.04 -8.12
N ASN A 313 -7.56 -1.72 -9.16
CA ASN A 313 -6.19 -2.20 -9.32
C ASN A 313 -5.74 -1.96 -10.76
N GLY A 314 -4.45 -2.09 -10.99
CA GLY A 314 -3.86 -1.87 -12.29
C GLY A 314 -2.45 -2.44 -12.38
N MET A 315 -1.79 -2.12 -13.48
CA MET A 315 -0.42 -2.54 -13.73
C MET A 315 0.43 -1.36 -14.19
N PHE A 316 1.55 -1.12 -13.52
CA PHE A 316 2.61 -0.28 -14.07
C PHE A 316 3.48 -1.12 -14.99
N LYS A 317 3.90 -0.52 -16.10
CA LYS A 317 4.82 -1.12 -17.04
C LYS A 317 6.18 -0.44 -16.97
N LYS A 318 7.24 -1.24 -16.98
CA LYS A 318 8.61 -0.77 -17.16
C LYS A 318 9.40 -1.76 -17.99
N CYS A 319 9.97 -1.25 -19.08
CA CYS A 319 10.98 -1.92 -19.86
C CYS A 319 12.35 -1.44 -19.37
N SER A 320 13.23 -2.36 -19.04
CA SER A 320 14.61 -2.05 -18.66
C SER A 320 15.57 -3.00 -19.32
N THR A 321 16.69 -2.49 -19.82
CA THR A 321 17.74 -3.38 -20.31
C THR A 321 18.55 -3.93 -19.13
N LEU A 322 19.05 -5.16 -19.30
CA LEU A 322 20.01 -5.79 -18.38
C LEU A 322 21.15 -4.83 -18.03
N ASP A 323 21.74 -4.19 -19.04
CA ASP A 323 22.89 -3.29 -18.88
C ASP A 323 22.52 -2.03 -18.08
N GLN A 324 21.33 -1.47 -18.29
CA GLN A 324 20.87 -0.29 -17.54
C GLN A 324 20.70 -0.61 -16.06
N LEU A 325 20.06 -1.74 -15.74
CA LEU A 325 19.84 -2.14 -14.35
C LEU A 325 21.17 -2.45 -13.65
N LEU A 326 22.04 -3.24 -14.29
CA LEU A 326 23.35 -3.57 -13.76
C LEU A 326 24.19 -2.33 -13.52
N GLN A 327 24.26 -1.41 -14.48
CA GLN A 327 25.06 -0.19 -14.35
C GLN A 327 24.53 0.72 -13.23
N LYS A 328 23.21 0.88 -13.13
CA LYS A 328 22.58 1.66 -12.08
C LYS A 328 22.91 1.08 -10.70
N GLU A 329 22.68 -0.21 -10.50
CA GLU A 329 22.86 -0.82 -9.20
C GLU A 329 24.35 -1.00 -8.84
N TRP A 330 25.24 -1.20 -9.81
CA TRP A 330 26.69 -1.16 -9.60
C TRP A 330 27.14 0.18 -8.99
N ASN A 331 26.63 1.29 -9.51
CA ASN A 331 26.90 2.61 -8.95
C ASN A 331 26.32 2.78 -7.53
N ASN A 332 25.13 2.23 -7.26
CA ASN A 332 24.52 2.26 -5.94
C ASN A 332 25.29 1.44 -4.90
N ILE A 333 25.80 0.26 -5.29
CA ILE A 333 26.67 -0.58 -4.47
C ILE A 333 27.97 0.17 -4.14
N LYS A 334 28.59 0.80 -5.14
CA LYS A 334 29.79 1.63 -4.92
C LYS A 334 29.52 2.74 -3.89
N LYS A 335 28.41 3.48 -4.04
CA LYS A 335 28.01 4.52 -3.07
C LYS A 335 27.82 3.95 -1.67
N THR A 336 27.17 2.78 -1.56
CA THR A 336 26.91 2.10 -0.28
C THR A 336 28.21 1.74 0.45
N LEU A 337 29.18 1.16 -0.26
CA LEU A 337 30.47 0.78 0.32
C LEU A 337 31.31 1.99 0.76
N GLN A 338 31.14 3.12 0.07
CA GLN A 338 31.83 4.40 0.35
C GLN A 338 31.18 5.23 1.47
N LYS A 339 29.95 4.90 1.89
CA LYS A 339 29.25 5.62 2.97
C LYS A 339 30.01 5.47 4.31
N GLU A 340 29.88 6.47 5.18
CA GLU A 340 30.31 6.38 6.58
C GLU A 340 29.44 5.38 7.36
N GLY A 341 30.02 4.68 8.34
CA GLY A 341 29.34 3.68 9.17
C GLY A 341 30.12 2.38 9.35
N LYS A 342 29.52 1.41 10.04
CA LYS A 342 30.15 0.10 10.33
C LYS A 342 30.37 -0.70 9.05
N GLY A 343 31.54 -1.31 8.91
CA GLY A 343 31.88 -2.12 7.73
C GLY A 343 30.92 -3.28 7.48
N GLU A 344 30.49 -3.96 8.55
CA GLU A 344 29.53 -5.06 8.51
C GLU A 344 28.18 -4.66 7.90
N ASP A 345 27.60 -3.53 8.35
CA ASP A 345 26.33 -3.03 7.82
C ASP A 345 26.42 -2.68 6.33
N LYS A 346 27.54 -2.09 5.91
CA LYS A 346 27.79 -1.75 4.49
C LYS A 346 27.93 -2.99 3.62
N LEU A 347 28.65 -4.00 4.09
CA LEU A 347 28.81 -5.27 3.37
C LEU A 347 27.47 -5.99 3.22
N PHE A 348 26.68 -6.03 4.30
CA PHE A 348 25.36 -6.64 4.26
C PHE A 348 24.41 -5.88 3.31
N GLN A 349 24.39 -4.54 3.38
CA GLN A 349 23.55 -3.73 2.49
C GLN A 349 23.94 -3.91 1.02
N ALA A 350 25.24 -4.01 0.71
CA ALA A 350 25.72 -4.33 -0.63
C ALA A 350 25.31 -5.75 -1.09
N GLN A 351 25.39 -6.76 -0.22
CA GLN A 351 24.92 -8.11 -0.52
C GLN A 351 23.43 -8.13 -0.83
N LYS A 352 22.62 -7.45 -0.02
CA LYS A 352 21.17 -7.30 -0.25
C LYS A 352 20.88 -6.61 -1.58
N GLN A 353 21.62 -5.55 -1.93
CA GLN A 353 21.51 -4.88 -3.24
C GLN A 353 21.79 -5.83 -4.40
N ILE A 354 22.83 -6.66 -4.31
CA ILE A 354 23.14 -7.69 -5.31
C ILE A 354 21.98 -8.70 -5.40
N ALA A 355 21.44 -9.16 -4.27
CA ALA A 355 20.32 -10.08 -4.25
C ALA A 355 19.06 -9.51 -4.93
N TYR A 356 18.73 -8.23 -4.68
CA TYR A 356 17.64 -7.55 -5.40
C TYR A 356 17.89 -7.50 -6.91
N VAL A 357 19.11 -7.17 -7.35
CA VAL A 357 19.44 -7.15 -8.78
C VAL A 357 19.21 -8.52 -9.41
N LEU A 358 19.70 -9.59 -8.77
CA LEU A 358 19.51 -10.95 -9.27
C LEU A 358 18.02 -11.31 -9.37
N LYS A 359 17.22 -10.93 -8.36
CA LYS A 359 15.76 -11.09 -8.38
C LYS A 359 15.16 -10.33 -9.56
N GLU A 360 15.46 -9.05 -9.73
CA GLU A 360 14.88 -8.25 -10.82
C GLU A 360 15.28 -8.76 -12.20
N LEU A 361 16.53 -9.21 -12.38
CA LEU A 361 17.00 -9.80 -13.63
C LEU A 361 16.33 -11.13 -13.97
N SER A 362 15.73 -11.79 -12.98
CA SER A 362 14.97 -13.01 -13.22
C SER A 362 13.61 -12.76 -13.85
N PHE A 363 13.08 -11.54 -13.78
CA PHE A 363 11.74 -11.15 -14.25
C PHE A 363 11.70 -10.54 -15.67
N GLY A 364 12.52 -11.07 -16.58
CA GLY A 364 12.52 -10.67 -17.98
C GLY A 364 12.98 -9.22 -18.23
N LYS A 365 12.84 -8.76 -19.48
CA LYS A 365 13.20 -7.39 -19.90
C LYS A 365 12.05 -6.39 -19.79
N GLU A 366 10.84 -6.92 -19.86
CA GLU A 366 9.58 -6.20 -19.72
C GLU A 366 8.87 -6.82 -18.54
N SER A 367 8.53 -5.99 -17.57
CA SER A 367 7.85 -6.44 -16.36
C SER A 367 6.56 -5.65 -16.23
N MET A 368 5.54 -6.29 -15.65
CA MET A 368 4.30 -5.63 -15.26
C MET A 368 4.18 -5.73 -13.74
N TRP A 369 3.96 -4.59 -13.11
CA TRP A 369 3.88 -4.44 -11.67
C TRP A 369 2.43 -4.20 -11.28
N GLU A 370 1.80 -5.21 -10.70
CA GLU A 370 0.46 -5.06 -10.11
C GLU A 370 0.50 -4.02 -8.99
N PHE A 371 -0.41 -3.04 -9.04
CA PHE A 371 -0.66 -2.12 -7.94
C PHE A 371 -2.13 -2.12 -7.54
N ARG A 372 -2.39 -1.76 -6.29
CA ARG A 372 -3.72 -1.46 -5.77
C ARG A 372 -3.90 0.03 -5.76
N PHE A 373 -5.12 0.45 -6.06
CA PHE A 373 -5.50 1.84 -6.17
C PHE A 373 -6.65 2.13 -5.23
N ASP A 374 -6.45 3.17 -4.44
CA ASP A 374 -7.38 3.68 -3.45
C ASP A 374 -7.43 5.20 -3.61
N ALA A 375 -8.63 5.76 -3.71
CA ALA A 375 -8.77 7.21 -3.81
C ALA A 375 -10.05 7.71 -3.16
N MET A 376 -10.00 8.97 -2.74
CA MET A 376 -11.14 9.82 -2.44
C MET A 376 -11.23 10.91 -3.49
N ALA A 377 -12.40 11.03 -4.11
CA ALA A 377 -12.75 12.13 -4.99
C ALA A 377 -13.82 13.00 -4.34
N VAL A 378 -13.76 14.28 -4.67
CA VAL A 378 -14.71 15.31 -4.24
C VAL A 378 -15.26 16.03 -5.46
N LYS A 379 -16.51 16.47 -5.38
CA LYS A 379 -17.19 17.14 -6.49
C LYS A 379 -17.05 18.66 -6.37
N GLU A 380 -16.33 19.28 -7.29
CA GLU A 380 -16.14 20.74 -7.38
C GLU A 380 -16.75 21.27 -8.68
N ASN A 381 -17.70 22.22 -8.58
CA ASN A 381 -18.35 22.84 -9.76
C ASN A 381 -18.88 21.79 -10.76
N ASP A 382 -19.62 20.81 -10.26
CA ASP A 382 -20.14 19.67 -11.03
C ASP A 382 -19.12 18.71 -11.66
N THR A 383 -17.83 18.87 -11.32
CA THR A 383 -16.74 18.02 -11.81
C THR A 383 -16.10 17.24 -10.67
N TRP A 384 -15.94 15.93 -10.84
CA TRP A 384 -15.21 15.11 -9.88
C TRP A 384 -13.70 15.30 -10.02
N ARG A 385 -13.02 15.43 -8.89
CA ARG A 385 -11.57 15.57 -8.80
C ARG A 385 -11.04 14.79 -7.61
N PHE A 386 -9.84 14.25 -7.70
CA PHE A 386 -9.21 13.57 -6.58
C PHE A 386 -8.88 14.56 -5.46
N HIS A 387 -9.31 14.26 -4.23
CA HIS A 387 -8.70 14.84 -3.05
C HIS A 387 -7.38 14.10 -2.75
N ASN A 388 -7.43 12.77 -2.77
CA ASN A 388 -6.25 11.96 -2.56
C ASN A 388 -6.20 10.73 -3.48
N ILE A 389 -4.99 10.21 -3.65
CA ILE A 389 -4.72 8.93 -4.32
C ILE A 389 -3.73 8.16 -3.47
N GLN A 390 -3.88 6.85 -3.38
CA GLN A 390 -2.93 5.93 -2.80
C GLN A 390 -2.67 4.77 -3.76
N PHE A 391 -1.40 4.66 -4.17
CA PHE A 391 -0.87 3.51 -4.89
C PHE A 391 -0.15 2.60 -3.90
N THR A 392 -0.43 1.31 -3.94
CA THR A 392 0.24 0.34 -3.07
C THR A 392 0.65 -0.90 -3.85
N TYR A 393 1.75 -1.51 -3.46
CA TYR A 393 2.12 -2.84 -3.96
C TYR A 393 1.67 -3.89 -2.97
N PRO A 394 1.19 -5.05 -3.44
CA PRO A 394 1.04 -6.19 -2.56
C PRO A 394 2.40 -6.62 -2.01
N SER A 395 2.42 -6.89 -0.70
CA SER A 395 3.60 -7.33 0.04
C SER A 395 3.22 -8.49 0.96
N LEU A 396 3.89 -9.63 0.82
CA LEU A 396 3.78 -10.72 1.78
C LEU A 396 4.62 -10.49 3.03
N TYR A 397 5.78 -9.85 2.88
CA TYR A 397 6.76 -9.75 3.95
C TYR A 397 7.01 -8.29 4.29
N VAL A 398 6.65 -7.92 5.52
CA VAL A 398 7.01 -6.62 6.11
C VAL A 398 8.54 -6.46 6.16
N LEU A 399 9.31 -7.54 6.15
CA LEU A 399 10.77 -7.49 6.09
C LEU A 399 11.34 -7.02 4.74
N GLU A 400 10.61 -7.26 3.64
CA GLU A 400 11.05 -6.84 2.32
C GLU A 400 10.80 -5.34 2.17
N GLY A 401 11.89 -4.56 2.24
CA GLY A 401 11.86 -3.13 1.98
C GLY A 401 12.01 -2.23 3.21
N ASN A 402 11.78 -2.72 4.44
CA ASN A 402 11.64 -1.83 5.62
C ASN A 402 12.88 -1.61 6.50
N TYR A 403 13.97 -2.39 6.34
CA TYR A 403 15.16 -2.18 7.18
C TYR A 403 15.85 -0.83 6.99
N ASP A 404 15.71 -0.25 5.79
CA ASP A 404 16.27 1.05 5.45
C ASP A 404 15.29 2.21 5.81
N MET A 405 14.07 1.88 6.28
CA MET A 405 12.95 2.81 6.50
C MET A 405 12.79 3.30 7.95
N ILE A 406 13.74 2.97 8.83
CA ILE A 406 13.85 3.53 10.19
C ILE A 406 13.75 5.08 10.21
N PRO A 407 14.24 5.84 9.21
CA PRO A 407 14.09 7.29 9.20
C PRO A 407 12.64 7.80 9.20
N LEU A 408 11.64 7.01 8.79
CA LEU A 408 10.22 7.41 8.87
C LEU A 408 9.68 7.43 10.31
N LEU A 409 10.35 6.73 11.23
CA LEU A 409 10.03 6.74 12.66
C LEU A 409 10.56 8.00 13.35
N ASN A 410 11.62 8.61 12.78
CA ASN A 410 12.35 9.71 13.39
C ASN A 410 11.81 11.11 13.04
N HIS A 411 10.78 11.22 12.20
CA HIS A 411 10.11 12.50 11.98
C HIS A 411 9.26 12.99 13.18
N ASN A 412 9.24 12.23 14.30
CA ASN A 412 8.56 12.60 15.54
C ASN A 412 9.45 12.55 16.80
N VAL A 413 10.78 12.65 16.68
CA VAL A 413 11.69 12.63 17.86
C VAL A 413 12.59 13.87 17.95
N ASP A 414 12.22 14.97 17.31
CA ASP A 414 12.73 16.28 17.68
C ASP A 414 11.59 17.09 18.33
N GLU A 415 11.85 17.54 19.55
CA GLU A 415 11.01 18.35 20.48
C GLU A 415 10.09 17.59 21.46
N GLN A 416 10.71 17.07 22.54
CA GLN A 416 10.29 17.38 23.93
C GLN A 416 11.49 17.33 24.89
#